data_AF-A0A0F3IND7-F1
#
_entry.id   AF-A0A0F3IND7-F1
#
_cell.length_a   1.000
_cell.length_b   1.000
_cell.length_c   1.000
_cell.angle_alpha   90.00
_cell.angle_beta   90.00
_cell.angle_gamma   90.00
#
_symmetry.space_group_name_H-M   'P 1'
#
loop_
_entity.id
_entity.type
_entity.pdbx_description
1 polymer ?
#
loop_
_entity_poly.entity_id
_entity_poly.type
_entity_poly.pdbx_seq_one_letter_code
_entity_poly.pdbx_strand_id
1 'polypeptide(L)'
;SWSVRDESLHCEGIIKLFHTFAQETGCLTQSVKDDISDCCQQVVRLEDAFIDLAFEMGPVEGMTPLDVKRYIRFIADWRLQQLGLKPIYLIGEHPLPWLEAQLNGVEHANFFETRATEYSKAATRGDWGSTWDIFDRRRKAQDVPDSVDEPSLITAAE
;
A
#
# COMPACT_ATOMS: atom_id res chain seq x y z
N SER A 1 0.86 3.24 1.54
CA SER A 1 1.70 3.40 2.75
C SER A 1 3.06 3.99 2.44
N TRP A 2 3.55 3.93 1.19
CA TRP A 2 4.89 4.39 0.79
C TRP A 2 5.28 5.76 1.37
N SER A 3 4.41 6.76 1.24
CA SER A 3 4.67 8.11 1.80
C SER A 3 4.82 8.13 3.33
N VAL A 4 4.02 7.35 4.07
CA VAL A 4 4.11 7.27 5.54
C VAL A 4 5.39 6.56 5.96
N ARG A 5 5.75 5.48 5.25
CA ARG A 5 6.97 4.72 5.52
C ARG A 5 8.21 5.58 5.29
N ASP A 6 8.25 6.29 4.17
CA ASP A 6 9.36 7.18 3.84
C ASP A 6 9.49 8.28 4.88
N GLU A 7 8.39 8.92 5.27
CA GLU A 7 8.41 9.97 6.29
C GLU A 7 8.80 9.44 7.69
N SER A 8 8.44 8.19 8.00
CA SER A 8 8.87 7.54 9.23
C SER A 8 10.39 7.31 9.25
N LEU A 9 10.97 6.88 8.12
CA LEU A 9 12.41 6.71 7.97
C LEU A 9 13.15 8.05 7.99
N HIS A 10 12.58 9.10 7.39
CA HIS A 10 13.13 10.46 7.47
C HIS A 10 13.17 10.95 8.91
N CYS A 11 12.07 10.84 9.64
CA CYS A 11 11.99 11.19 11.05
C CYS A 11 13.05 10.44 11.88
N GLU A 12 13.14 9.11 11.72
CA GLU A 12 14.12 8.29 12.45
C GLU A 12 15.56 8.71 12.14
N GLY A 13 15.88 8.97 10.87
CA GLY A 13 17.19 9.44 10.43
C GLY A 13 17.55 10.80 11.04
N ILE A 14 16.63 11.76 11.00
CA ILE A 14 16.83 13.10 11.58
C ILE A 14 17.01 13.05 13.09
N ILE A 15 16.24 12.21 13.79
CA ILE A 15 16.38 12.04 15.25
C ILE A 15 17.77 11.51 15.60
N LYS A 16 18.26 10.48 14.87
CA LYS A 16 19.63 9.96 15.07
C LYS A 16 20.68 11.03 14.84
N LEU A 17 20.56 11.78 13.73
CA LEU A 17 21.46 12.87 13.41
C LEU A 17 21.46 13.96 14.49
N PHE A 18 20.28 14.35 14.98
CA PHE A 18 20.14 15.34 16.06
C PHE A 18 20.91 14.92 17.30
N HIS A 19 20.75 13.68 17.76
CA HIS A 19 21.43 13.18 18.95
C HIS A 19 22.95 13.12 18.76
N THR A 20 23.41 12.57 17.64
CA THR A 20 24.85 12.50 17.32
C THR A 20 25.47 13.89 17.26
N PHE A 21 24.84 14.81 16.54
CA PHE A 21 25.33 16.18 16.39
C PHE A 21 25.36 16.93 17.72
N ALA A 22 24.30 16.81 18.53
CA ALA A 22 24.24 17.42 19.85
C ALA A 22 25.33 16.86 20.78
N GLN A 23 25.59 15.55 20.72
CA GLN A 23 26.64 14.90 21.53
C GLN A 23 28.04 15.33 21.11
N GLU A 24 28.33 15.42 19.81
CA GLU A 24 29.65 15.77 19.28
C GLU A 24 29.99 17.25 19.49
N THR A 25 29.01 18.13 19.42
CA THR A 25 29.23 19.59 19.45
C THR A 25 28.94 20.22 20.81
N GLY A 26 28.12 19.59 21.65
CA GLY A 26 27.63 20.18 22.89
C GLY A 26 26.68 21.38 22.68
N CYS A 27 26.12 21.56 21.47
CA CYS A 27 25.32 22.74 21.14
C CYS A 27 23.91 22.74 21.77
N LEU A 28 23.45 21.60 22.31
CA LEU A 28 22.11 21.45 22.90
C LEU A 28 22.03 22.06 24.31
N THR A 29 22.15 23.38 24.36
CA THR A 29 21.99 24.19 25.58
C THR A 29 20.53 24.28 26.01
N GLN A 30 20.26 24.76 27.22
CA GLN A 30 18.88 24.96 27.68
C GLN A 30 18.09 25.91 26.77
N SER A 31 18.70 27.01 26.30
CA SER A 31 18.05 27.93 25.35
C SER A 31 17.60 27.23 24.08
N VAL A 32 18.44 26.35 23.51
CA VAL A 32 18.07 25.61 22.30
C VAL A 32 16.94 24.63 22.58
N LYS A 33 16.91 24.00 23.76
CA LYS A 33 15.81 23.11 24.16
C LYS A 33 14.50 23.88 24.29
N ASP A 34 14.54 25.07 24.89
CA ASP A 34 13.39 25.95 25.05
C ASP A 34 12.88 26.41 23.67
N ASP A 35 13.79 26.80 22.76
CA ASP A 35 13.45 27.16 21.38
C ASP A 35 12.75 26.01 20.62
N ILE A 36 13.23 24.76 20.80
CA ILE A 36 12.59 23.58 20.20
C ILE A 36 11.16 23.38 20.76
N SER A 37 10.99 23.53 22.08
CA SER A 37 9.67 23.44 22.72
C SER A 37 8.71 24.55 22.26
N ASP A 38 9.20 25.75 22.03
CA ASP A 38 8.41 26.87 21.51
C ASP A 38 8.04 26.65 20.04
N CYS A 39 8.97 26.17 19.21
CA CYS A 39 8.69 25.78 17.83
C CYS A 39 7.61 24.69 17.77
N CYS A 40 7.70 23.67 18.63
CA CYS A 40 6.69 22.62 18.73
C CYS A 40 5.30 23.19 19.03
N GLN A 41 5.18 24.07 20.03
CA GLN A 41 3.91 24.71 20.36
C GLN A 41 3.38 25.59 19.23
N GLN A 42 4.26 26.29 18.50
CA GLN A 42 3.86 27.09 17.35
C GLN A 42 3.29 26.22 16.23
N VAL A 43 3.95 25.10 15.92
CA VAL A 43 3.46 24.14 14.93
C VAL A 43 2.08 23.62 15.32
N VAL A 44 1.87 23.21 16.57
CA VAL A 44 0.54 22.73 17.03
C VAL A 44 -0.55 23.80 16.86
N ARG A 45 -0.25 25.08 17.09
CA ARG A 45 -1.23 26.16 16.86
C ARG A 45 -1.56 26.35 15.37
N LEU A 46 -0.56 26.21 14.50
CA LEU A 46 -0.77 26.28 13.05
C LEU A 46 -1.58 25.09 12.56
N GLU A 47 -1.27 23.89 13.04
CA GLU A 47 -2.03 22.68 12.75
C GLU A 47 -3.47 22.78 13.25
N ASP A 48 -3.72 23.35 14.44
CA ASP A 48 -5.07 23.58 14.92
C ASP A 48 -5.88 24.45 13.94
N ALA A 49 -5.30 25.54 13.45
CA ALA A 49 -5.94 26.42 12.48
C ALA A 49 -6.14 25.75 11.13
N PHE A 50 -5.17 24.94 10.68
CA PHE A 50 -5.29 24.14 9.47
C PHE A 50 -6.40 23.09 9.59
N ILE A 51 -6.52 22.43 10.73
CA ILE A 51 -7.60 21.47 11.00
C ILE A 51 -8.95 22.17 10.99
N ASP A 52 -9.08 23.34 11.61
CA ASP A 52 -10.34 24.11 11.56
C ASP A 52 -10.74 24.42 10.11
N LEU A 53 -9.78 24.85 9.28
CA LEU A 53 -9.98 25.08 7.85
C LEU A 53 -10.36 23.79 7.10
N ALA A 54 -9.63 22.69 7.33
CA ALA A 54 -9.85 21.42 6.64
C ALA A 54 -11.23 20.82 6.93
N PHE A 55 -11.82 21.15 8.07
CA PHE A 55 -13.13 20.66 8.51
C PHE A 55 -14.25 21.72 8.40
N GLU A 56 -14.05 22.81 7.64
CA GLU A 56 -15.07 23.87 7.45
C GLU A 56 -16.41 23.34 6.93
N MET A 57 -16.38 22.27 6.13
CA MET A 57 -17.59 21.62 5.59
C MET A 57 -18.26 20.65 6.57
N GLY A 58 -17.74 20.55 7.80
CA GLY A 58 -18.22 19.64 8.83
C GLY A 58 -17.34 18.40 9.03
N PRO A 59 -17.65 17.60 10.07
CA PRO A 59 -16.91 16.39 10.41
C PRO A 59 -17.05 15.29 9.36
N VAL A 60 -16.05 14.41 9.30
CA VAL A 60 -16.10 13.18 8.52
C VAL A 60 -16.62 12.05 9.42
N GLU A 61 -17.33 11.08 8.84
CA GLU A 61 -17.81 9.92 9.61
C GLU A 61 -16.64 9.22 10.31
N GLY A 62 -16.76 9.04 11.63
CA GLY A 62 -15.73 8.38 12.45
C GLY A 62 -14.50 9.22 12.80
N MET A 63 -14.46 10.51 12.42
CA MET A 63 -13.32 11.40 12.72
C MET A 63 -13.77 12.85 12.87
N THR A 64 -13.68 13.38 14.09
CA THR A 64 -13.96 14.78 14.37
C THR A 64 -12.69 15.64 14.31
N PRO A 65 -12.80 16.97 14.11
CA PRO A 65 -11.64 17.87 14.20
C PRO A 65 -10.92 17.75 15.54
N LEU A 66 -11.67 17.53 16.63
CA LEU A 66 -11.12 17.38 17.97
C LEU A 66 -10.25 16.12 18.08
N ASP A 67 -10.63 15.02 17.43
CA ASP A 67 -9.86 13.78 17.45
C ASP A 67 -8.51 13.98 16.74
N VAL A 68 -8.50 14.67 15.60
CA VAL A 68 -7.28 15.01 14.85
C VAL A 68 -6.39 15.96 15.65
N LYS A 69 -6.96 17.00 16.27
CA LYS A 69 -6.23 17.93 17.14
C LYS A 69 -5.58 17.24 18.34
N ARG A 70 -6.26 16.26 18.94
CA ARG A 70 -5.71 15.42 20.01
C ARG A 70 -4.59 14.53 19.48
N TYR A 71 -4.74 13.98 18.27
CA TYR A 71 -3.70 13.17 17.62
C TYR A 71 -2.42 13.98 17.35
N ILE A 72 -2.53 15.21 16.84
CA ILE A 72 -1.38 16.10 16.65
C ILE A 72 -0.62 16.35 17.97
N ARG A 73 -1.34 16.59 19.07
CA ARG A 73 -0.73 16.76 20.40
C ARG A 73 -0.03 15.49 20.91
N PHE A 74 -0.62 14.32 20.67
CA PHE A 74 0.00 13.02 20.96
C PHE A 74 1.32 12.86 20.19
N ILE A 75 1.33 13.14 18.89
CA ILE A 75 2.55 13.06 18.06
C ILE A 75 3.59 14.10 18.49
N ALA A 76 3.16 15.32 18.85
CA ALA A 76 4.05 16.37 19.34
C ALA A 76 4.81 15.93 20.60
N ASP A 77 4.10 15.39 21.60
CA ASP A 77 4.74 14.84 22.81
C ASP A 77 5.65 13.67 22.49
N TRP A 78 5.23 12.76 21.61
CA TRP A 78 6.04 11.61 21.21
C TRP A 78 7.35 12.06 20.54
N ARG A 79 7.31 13.08 19.67
CA ARG A 79 8.51 13.64 19.03
C ARG A 79 9.42 14.34 20.02
N LEU A 80 8.87 15.13 20.95
CA LEU A 80 9.67 15.75 22.02
C LEU A 80 10.40 14.69 22.87
N GLN A 81 9.71 13.62 23.24
CA GLN A 81 10.31 12.51 23.98
C GLN A 81 11.44 11.83 23.19
N GLN A 82 11.26 11.60 21.88
CA GLN A 82 12.30 11.06 21.01
C GLN A 82 13.54 11.96 20.92
N LEU A 83 13.38 13.28 21.05
CA LEU A 83 14.47 14.24 21.14
C LEU A 83 15.07 14.37 22.56
N GLY A 84 14.56 13.62 23.55
CA GLY A 84 15.00 13.69 24.95
C GLY A 84 14.47 14.93 25.69
N LEU A 85 13.40 15.55 25.20
CA LEU A 85 12.75 16.73 25.78
C LEU A 85 11.50 16.32 26.57
N LYS A 86 11.04 17.22 27.45
CA LYS A 86 9.84 16.98 28.25
C LYS A 86 8.59 17.15 27.37
N PRO A 87 7.57 16.27 27.51
CA PRO A 87 6.28 16.45 26.85
C PRO A 87 5.56 17.69 27.39
N ILE A 88 4.67 18.26 26.58
CA ILE A 88 3.94 19.51 26.86
C ILE A 88 2.45 19.22 27.12
N TYR A 89 1.84 18.33 26.31
CA TYR A 89 0.39 18.15 26.29
C TYR A 89 -0.09 16.96 27.15
N LEU A 90 0.82 16.06 27.51
CA LEU A 90 0.61 14.88 28.35
C LEU A 90 -0.52 13.97 27.85
N ILE A 91 -0.59 13.77 26.53
CA ILE A 91 -1.57 12.86 25.93
C ILE A 91 -1.06 11.42 26.06
N GLY A 92 -1.61 10.68 27.01
CA GLY A 92 -1.13 9.33 27.37
C GLY A 92 -1.62 8.18 26.47
N GLU A 93 -2.71 8.37 25.73
CA GLU A 93 -3.33 7.31 24.90
C GLU A 93 -3.48 7.76 23.45
N HIS A 94 -3.27 6.84 22.51
CA HIS A 94 -3.40 7.08 21.08
C HIS A 94 -4.88 7.36 20.72
N PRO A 95 -5.25 8.59 20.32
CA PRO A 95 -6.66 8.98 20.19
C PRO A 95 -7.36 8.41 18.95
N LEU A 96 -6.62 7.87 17.98
CA LEU A 96 -7.13 7.29 16.74
C LEU A 96 -6.63 5.84 16.54
N PRO A 97 -7.05 4.85 17.35
CA PRO A 97 -6.46 3.51 17.34
C PRO A 97 -6.60 2.76 16.00
N TRP A 98 -7.62 3.07 15.20
CA TRP A 98 -7.77 2.52 13.85
C TRP A 98 -6.66 2.98 12.89
N LEU A 99 -6.09 4.18 13.12
CA LEU A 99 -5.04 4.73 12.27
C LEU A 99 -3.75 3.92 12.44
N GLU A 100 -3.41 3.52 13.66
CA GLU A 100 -2.25 2.68 13.94
C GLU A 100 -2.32 1.35 13.17
N ALA A 101 -3.49 0.70 13.16
CA ALA A 101 -3.71 -0.52 12.39
C ALA A 101 -3.54 -0.29 10.87
N GLN A 102 -3.94 0.88 10.37
CA GLN A 102 -3.79 1.24 8.95
C GLN A 102 -2.34 1.58 8.57
N LEU A 103 -1.58 2.24 9.45
CA LEU A 103 -0.17 2.59 9.24
C LEU A 103 0.75 1.36 9.33
N ASN A 104 0.39 0.39 10.18
CA ASN A 104 1.13 -0.86 10.38
C ASN A 104 0.62 -2.03 9.53
N GLY A 105 -0.45 -1.84 8.76
CA GLY A 105 -1.02 -2.85 7.88
C GLY A 105 -0.01 -3.30 6.81
N VAL A 106 0.11 -4.61 6.61
CA VAL A 106 1.00 -5.19 5.60
C VAL A 106 0.50 -4.77 4.23
N GLU A 107 1.18 -3.83 3.57
CA GLU A 107 0.91 -3.55 2.17
C GLU A 107 1.37 -4.74 1.35
N HIS A 108 0.41 -5.52 0.86
CA HIS A 108 0.65 -6.40 -0.27
C HIS A 108 1.22 -5.54 -1.41
N ALA A 109 2.41 -5.89 -1.89
CA ALA A 109 3.10 -5.18 -2.96
C ALA A 109 2.12 -4.80 -4.08
N ASN A 110 2.18 -3.55 -4.54
CA ASN A 110 1.42 -3.11 -5.70
C ASN A 110 1.67 -4.11 -6.84
N PHE A 111 0.61 -4.71 -7.36
CA PHE A 111 0.68 -5.74 -8.40
C PHE A 111 1.51 -5.31 -9.63
N PHE A 112 1.61 -4.00 -9.89
CA PHE A 112 2.39 -3.40 -10.97
C PHE A 112 3.89 -3.21 -10.68
N GLU A 113 4.33 -3.29 -9.42
CA GLU A 113 5.75 -3.17 -9.02
C GLU A 113 6.44 -4.53 -8.89
N THR A 114 5.65 -5.61 -8.81
CA THR A 114 6.19 -6.97 -8.76
C THR A 114 6.64 -7.39 -10.17
N ARG A 115 7.95 -7.50 -10.40
CA ARG A 115 8.47 -8.05 -11.66
C ARG A 115 8.04 -9.52 -11.74
N ALA A 116 7.22 -9.88 -12.72
CA ALA A 116 6.77 -11.25 -12.92
C ALA A 116 7.98 -12.19 -13.11
N THR A 117 8.29 -13.00 -12.09
CA THR A 117 9.34 -14.03 -12.16
C THR A 117 8.83 -15.39 -12.57
N GLU A 118 7.51 -15.54 -12.76
CA GLU A 118 6.92 -16.78 -13.27
C GLU A 118 6.47 -16.58 -14.72
N TYR A 119 7.33 -16.95 -15.67
CA TYR A 119 6.79 -17.52 -16.90
C TYR A 119 6.15 -18.85 -16.47
N SER A 120 4.83 -18.94 -16.46
CA SER A 120 4.17 -20.24 -16.45
C SER A 120 4.63 -20.98 -17.71
N LYS A 121 5.68 -21.82 -17.58
CA LYS A 121 5.85 -22.98 -18.44
C LYS A 121 4.70 -23.93 -18.12
N ALA A 122 3.50 -23.56 -18.58
CA ALA A 122 2.50 -24.55 -18.91
C ALA A 122 3.10 -25.32 -20.09
N ALA A 123 3.94 -26.31 -19.79
CA ALA A 123 4.38 -27.28 -20.77
C ALA A 123 3.11 -27.96 -21.27
N THR A 124 2.72 -27.65 -22.51
CA THR A 124 1.70 -28.37 -23.23
C THR A 124 2.01 -29.86 -23.10
N ARG A 125 1.13 -30.64 -22.47
CA ARG A 125 1.29 -32.09 -22.40
C ARG A 125 0.95 -32.66 -23.77
N GLY A 126 1.94 -33.28 -24.40
CA GLY A 126 1.80 -33.97 -25.68
C GLY A 126 3.16 -34.44 -26.19
N ASP A 127 3.20 -35.59 -26.84
CA ASP A 127 4.38 -36.08 -27.54
C ASP A 127 4.32 -35.61 -29.00
N TRP A 128 5.38 -34.94 -29.45
CA TRP A 128 5.50 -34.46 -30.83
C TRP A 128 5.48 -35.61 -31.85
N GLY A 129 5.88 -36.82 -31.46
CA GLY A 129 5.78 -38.02 -32.31
C GLY A 129 4.33 -38.34 -32.67
N SER A 130 3.43 -38.33 -31.67
CA SER A 130 2.01 -38.66 -31.85
C SER A 130 1.19 -37.63 -32.66
N THR A 131 1.73 -36.43 -32.88
CA THR A 131 1.00 -35.34 -33.53
C THR A 131 0.79 -35.60 -35.02
N TRP A 132 1.78 -36.20 -35.70
CA TRP A 132 1.72 -36.48 -37.13
C TRP A 132 0.84 -37.69 -37.46
N ASP A 133 0.75 -38.68 -36.55
CA ASP A 133 -0.12 -39.86 -36.69
C ASP A 133 -1.62 -39.50 -36.74
N ILE A 134 -2.00 -38.37 -36.15
CA ILE A 134 -3.39 -37.87 -36.18
C ILE A 134 -3.69 -37.25 -37.56
N PHE A 135 -2.73 -36.52 -38.14
CA PHE A 135 -2.86 -35.95 -39.48
C PHE A 135 -2.86 -37.03 -40.56
N ASP A 136 -1.99 -38.04 -40.46
CA ASP A 136 -1.93 -39.14 -41.43
C ASP A 136 -3.20 -40.00 -41.43
N ARG A 137 -3.79 -40.25 -40.24
CA ARG A 137 -5.10 -40.92 -40.13
C ARG A 137 -6.22 -40.11 -40.78
N ARG A 138 -6.21 -38.79 -40.63
CA ARG A 138 -7.20 -37.90 -41.26
C ARG A 138 -7.08 -37.89 -42.79
N ARG A 139 -5.86 -37.91 -43.32
CA ARG A 139 -5.63 -37.94 -44.76
C ARG A 139 -6.07 -39.27 -45.38
N LYS A 140 -5.78 -40.40 -44.73
CA LYS A 140 -6.25 -41.72 -45.19
C LYS A 140 -7.78 -41.87 -45.18
N ALA A 141 -8.48 -41.16 -44.30
CA ALA A 141 -9.95 -41.18 -44.25
C ALA A 141 -10.61 -40.35 -45.37
N GLN A 142 -9.87 -39.42 -46.00
CA GLN A 142 -10.39 -38.57 -47.10
C GLN A 142 -10.18 -39.17 -48.50
N ASP A 143 -9.34 -40.21 -48.64
CA ASP A 143 -8.96 -40.82 -49.93
C ASP A 143 -9.82 -42.03 -50.34
N VAL A 144 -10.96 -42.27 -49.68
CA VAL A 144 -11.92 -43.32 -50.09
C VAL A 144 -12.91 -42.71 -51.09
N PRO A 145 -12.97 -43.17 -52.37
CA PRO A 145 -13.91 -42.65 -53.35
C PRO A 145 -15.34 -43.15 -53.06
N ASP A 146 -16.32 -42.25 -53.15
CA ASP A 146 -17.75 -42.57 -53.11
C ASP A 146 -18.10 -43.57 -54.22
N SER A 147 -18.32 -44.83 -53.86
CA SER A 147 -19.04 -45.78 -54.72
C SER A 147 -20.54 -45.55 -54.53
N VAL A 148 -21.14 -45.04 -55.59
CA VAL A 148 -22.54 -44.66 -55.80
C VAL A 148 -23.49 -45.85 -55.55
N ASP A 149 -24.60 -45.61 -54.84
CA ASP A 149 -25.87 -46.31 -55.05
C ASP A 149 -27.04 -45.30 -54.92
N GLU A 150 -27.79 -45.14 -56.01
CA GLU A 150 -28.93 -44.21 -56.13
C GLU A 150 -30.20 -44.69 -55.38
N PRO A 151 -31.11 -43.77 -54.99
CA PRO A 151 -32.24 -44.06 -54.12
C PRO A 151 -33.51 -44.53 -54.86
N SER A 152 -34.24 -45.52 -54.31
CA SER A 152 -35.59 -45.84 -54.79
C SER A 152 -36.65 -44.96 -54.12
N LEU A 153 -37.47 -44.33 -54.98
CA LEU A 153 -38.58 -43.45 -54.65
C LEU A 153 -39.75 -44.24 -54.05
N ILE A 154 -40.25 -43.83 -52.88
CA ILE A 154 -41.64 -44.09 -52.48
C ILE A 154 -42.30 -42.76 -52.10
N THR A 155 -43.13 -42.30 -53.02
CA THR A 155 -44.21 -41.32 -52.85
C THR A 155 -45.28 -41.84 -51.90
N ALA A 156 -45.75 -41.01 -50.96
CA ALA A 156 -47.05 -41.17 -50.33
C ALA A 156 -47.80 -39.84 -50.45
N ALA A 157 -48.79 -39.83 -51.34
CA ALA A 157 -49.91 -38.89 -51.30
C ALA A 157 -51.16 -39.73 -50.96
N GLU A 158 -51.97 -39.16 -50.08
CA GLU A 158 -53.29 -39.60 -49.56
C GLU A 158 -53.29 -40.60 -48.39
#